data_AF-A0A960MRP5-F1
#
_entry.id   AF-A0A960MRP5-F1
#
_cell.length_a   1.000
_cell.length_b   1.000
_cell.length_c   1.000
_cell.angle_alpha   90.00
_cell.angle_beta   90.00
_cell.angle_gamma   90.00
#
_symmetry.space_group_name_H-M   'P 1'
#
loop_
_entity.id
_entity.type
_entity.pdbx_description
1 polymer ?
#
loop_
_entity_poly.entity_id
_entity_poly.type
_entity_poly.pdbx_seq_one_letter_code
_entity_poly.pdbx_strand_id
1 'polypeptide(L)'
;MKPRLLLLLWILSLGSLSAAPDPAAVKAALVKAVAFYHQQAASHGGYVYRYSSDLTLREAEGIPGPDTIWIQPPGTPAVGEAFLDAYEATQDPACAQAALDAALALTRTQLHSGGWYYS
;
A
#
# COMPACT_ATOMS: atom_id res chain seq x y z
N MET A 1 -23.03 51.54 -15.67
CA MET A 1 -22.59 50.59 -14.61
C MET A 1 -21.07 50.44 -14.69
N LYS A 2 -20.38 50.65 -13.57
CA LYS A 2 -18.93 50.95 -13.52
C LYS A 2 -18.07 49.68 -13.80
N PRO A 3 -17.21 49.66 -14.83
CA PRO A 3 -16.36 48.49 -15.16
C PRO A 3 -15.31 48.18 -14.09
N ARG A 4 -15.08 49.12 -13.14
CA ARG A 4 -14.19 48.94 -11.99
C ARG A 4 -14.71 47.95 -10.95
N LEU A 5 -16.03 47.68 -10.90
CA LEU A 5 -16.60 46.76 -9.91
C LEU A 5 -16.45 45.27 -10.31
N LEU A 6 -16.36 44.99 -11.63
CA LEU A 6 -16.11 43.63 -12.12
C LEU A 6 -14.65 43.17 -11.95
N LEU A 7 -13.70 44.10 -11.90
CA LEU A 7 -12.28 43.76 -11.75
C LEU A 7 -11.91 43.35 -10.31
N LEU A 8 -12.64 43.85 -9.29
CA LEU A 8 -12.39 43.47 -7.88
C LEU A 8 -12.90 42.07 -7.54
N LEU A 9 -13.90 41.55 -8.25
CA LEU A 9 -14.47 40.22 -8.01
C LEU A 9 -13.61 39.07 -8.59
N TRP A 10 -12.64 39.37 -9.46
CA TRP A 10 -11.71 38.37 -10.00
C TRP A 10 -10.50 38.09 -9.10
N ILE A 11 -10.17 39.01 -8.18
CA ILE A 11 -9.00 38.88 -7.30
C ILE A 11 -9.32 38.04 -6.04
N LEU A 12 -10.60 37.92 -5.66
CA LEU A 12 -11.04 37.10 -4.51
C LEU A 12 -11.19 35.60 -4.82
N SER A 13 -10.98 35.17 -6.06
CA SER A 13 -11.06 33.76 -6.46
C SER A 13 -9.71 33.04 -6.46
N LEU A 14 -8.64 33.68 -5.97
CA LEU A 14 -7.39 33.01 -5.63
C LEU A 14 -7.64 32.15 -4.38
N GLY A 15 -8.33 31.03 -4.58
CA GLY A 15 -8.41 29.96 -3.60
C GLY A 15 -7.00 29.66 -3.10
N SER A 16 -6.87 29.44 -1.80
CA SER A 16 -5.58 29.15 -1.16
C SER A 16 -4.89 28.02 -1.92
N LEU A 17 -3.80 28.34 -2.62
CA LEU A 17 -2.93 27.33 -3.21
C LEU A 17 -2.32 26.58 -2.01
N SER A 18 -2.83 25.38 -1.72
CA SER A 18 -2.22 24.53 -0.70
C SER A 18 -0.79 24.25 -1.15
N ALA A 19 0.18 24.57 -0.30
CA ALA A 19 1.57 24.24 -0.58
C ALA A 19 1.68 22.72 -0.77
N ALA A 20 2.46 22.29 -1.77
CA ALA A 20 2.76 20.87 -1.93
C ALA A 20 3.35 20.32 -0.62
N PRO A 21 3.00 19.09 -0.22
CA PRO A 21 3.54 18.50 0.99
C PRO A 21 5.07 18.39 0.89
N ASP A 22 5.74 18.58 2.02
CA ASP A 22 7.20 18.43 2.11
C ASP A 22 7.61 17.02 1.64
N PRO A 23 8.48 16.90 0.62
CA PRO A 23 8.93 15.59 0.12
C PRO A 23 9.50 14.68 1.21
N ALA A 24 10.19 15.22 2.22
CA ALA A 24 10.72 14.42 3.31
C ALA A 24 9.59 13.85 4.19
N ALA A 25 8.58 14.65 4.50
CA ALA A 25 7.39 14.18 5.21
C ALA A 25 6.61 13.12 4.42
N VAL A 26 6.47 13.27 3.11
CA VAL A 26 5.83 12.26 2.24
C VAL A 26 6.61 10.95 2.26
N LYS A 27 7.94 11.00 2.10
CA LYS A 27 8.80 9.82 2.20
C LYS A 27 8.65 9.13 3.56
N ALA A 28 8.71 9.88 4.65
CA ALA A 28 8.57 9.33 6.00
C ALA A 28 7.19 8.68 6.21
N ALA A 29 6.12 9.28 5.69
CA ALA A 29 4.77 8.72 5.75
C ALA A 29 4.67 7.40 4.98
N LEU A 30 5.27 7.31 3.78
CA LEU A 30 5.27 6.09 2.99
C LEU A 30 6.05 4.95 3.67
N VAL A 31 7.26 5.22 4.16
CA VAL A 31 8.06 4.23 4.92
C VAL A 31 7.31 3.76 6.16
N LYS A 32 6.64 4.68 6.87
CA LYS A 32 5.79 4.33 8.01
C LYS A 32 4.63 3.43 7.62
N ALA A 33 3.97 3.68 6.49
CA ALA A 33 2.87 2.86 5.99
C ALA A 33 3.33 1.43 5.66
N VAL A 34 4.48 1.30 4.99
CA VAL A 34 5.11 0.00 4.71
C VAL A 34 5.44 -0.74 5.99
N ALA A 35 6.13 -0.09 6.93
CA ALA A 35 6.49 -0.69 8.20
C ALA A 35 5.27 -1.15 9.00
N PHE A 36 4.22 -0.32 9.08
CA PHE A 36 2.97 -0.69 9.74
C PHE A 36 2.34 -1.91 9.08
N TYR A 37 2.15 -1.88 7.76
CA TYR A 37 1.43 -2.95 7.08
C TYR A 37 2.20 -4.27 7.15
N HIS A 38 3.52 -4.23 6.95
CA HIS A 38 4.38 -5.40 7.05
C HIS A 38 4.43 -5.97 8.48
N GLN A 39 4.52 -5.14 9.51
CA GLN A 39 4.63 -5.63 10.89
C GLN A 39 3.29 -6.10 11.47
N GLN A 40 2.16 -5.53 11.02
CA GLN A 40 0.87 -5.76 11.67
C GLN A 40 -0.04 -6.69 10.86
N ALA A 41 0.02 -6.65 9.52
CA ALA A 41 -0.91 -7.41 8.67
C ALA A 41 -0.29 -8.70 8.08
N ALA A 42 1.04 -8.78 8.02
CA ALA A 42 1.71 -9.91 7.39
C ALA A 42 1.57 -11.20 8.21
N SER A 43 1.36 -12.31 7.51
CA SER A 43 1.52 -13.66 8.05
C SER A 43 2.64 -14.35 7.30
N HIS A 44 3.79 -14.54 7.97
CA HIS A 44 5.03 -15.05 7.37
C HIS A 44 5.48 -14.24 6.13
N GLY A 45 5.20 -12.94 6.08
CA GLY A 45 5.49 -12.08 4.93
C GLY A 45 4.41 -12.06 3.84
N GLY A 46 3.36 -12.87 3.94
CA GLY A 46 2.23 -12.85 3.01
C GLY A 46 0.99 -12.14 3.55
N TYR A 47 0.03 -11.85 2.66
CA TYR A 47 -1.13 -11.00 2.93
C TYR A 47 -2.40 -11.60 2.34
N VAL A 48 -3.56 -11.29 2.94
CA VAL A 48 -4.87 -11.69 2.41
C VAL A 48 -5.52 -10.59 1.56
N TYR A 49 -6.70 -10.86 0.98
CA TYR A 49 -7.41 -9.92 0.09
C TYR A 49 -7.77 -8.61 0.79
N ARG A 50 -8.29 -8.68 2.01
CA ARG A 50 -8.71 -7.50 2.76
C ARG A 50 -8.66 -7.74 4.27
N TYR A 51 -8.47 -6.65 5.00
CA TYR A 51 -8.47 -6.61 6.46
C TYR A 51 -9.46 -5.56 6.95
N SER A 52 -10.05 -5.77 8.14
CA SER A 52 -10.69 -4.67 8.88
C SER A 52 -9.65 -3.67 9.38
N SER A 53 -10.07 -2.46 9.75
CA SER A 53 -9.15 -1.41 10.21
C SER A 53 -8.39 -1.74 11.50
N ASP A 54 -8.93 -2.66 12.30
CA ASP A 54 -8.31 -3.20 13.52
C ASP A 54 -7.59 -4.55 13.28
N LEU A 55 -7.54 -5.02 12.03
CA LEU A 55 -6.93 -6.29 11.58
C LEU A 55 -7.53 -7.56 12.21
N THR A 56 -8.67 -7.46 12.90
CA THR A 56 -9.33 -8.62 13.53
C THR A 56 -10.08 -9.49 12.52
N LEU A 57 -10.56 -8.89 11.43
CA LEU A 57 -11.20 -9.58 10.31
C LEU A 57 -10.26 -9.64 9.12
N ARG A 58 -10.27 -10.80 8.48
CA ARG A 58 -9.45 -11.14 7.32
C ARG A 58 -10.33 -11.80 6.27
N GLU A 59 -10.20 -11.36 5.04
CA GLU A 59 -10.98 -11.86 3.90
C GLU A 59 -10.06 -12.54 2.90
N ALA A 60 -10.50 -13.71 2.44
CA ALA A 60 -9.92 -14.51 1.36
C ALA A 60 -11.07 -15.30 0.72
N GLU A 61 -10.79 -16.36 -0.04
CA GLU A 61 -11.82 -17.35 -0.37
C GLU A 61 -12.21 -18.12 0.90
N GLY A 62 -13.41 -17.84 1.40
CA GLY A 62 -13.87 -18.32 2.70
C GLY A 62 -13.24 -17.59 3.88
N ILE A 63 -13.17 -18.27 5.03
CA ILE A 63 -12.59 -17.73 6.27
C ILE A 63 -11.11 -18.16 6.32
N PRO A 64 -10.13 -17.25 6.11
CA PRO A 64 -8.73 -17.60 6.13
C PRO A 64 -8.29 -18.02 7.55
N GLY A 65 -7.45 -19.05 7.62
CA GLY A 65 -6.72 -19.38 8.84
C GLY A 65 -5.65 -18.33 9.17
N PRO A 66 -5.04 -18.40 10.37
CA PRO A 66 -4.01 -17.45 10.79
C PRO A 66 -2.81 -17.39 9.83
N ASP A 67 -2.42 -18.52 9.24
CA ASP A 67 -1.28 -18.62 8.31
C ASP A 67 -1.66 -18.53 6.83
N THR A 68 -2.94 -18.33 6.51
CA THR A 68 -3.41 -18.22 5.13
C THR A 68 -2.92 -16.92 4.51
N ILE A 69 -2.38 -17.01 3.30
CA ILE A 69 -2.04 -15.89 2.42
C ILE A 69 -2.86 -15.99 1.13
N TRP A 70 -3.03 -14.88 0.42
CA TRP A 70 -3.84 -14.79 -0.79
C TRP A 70 -2.98 -14.47 -2.01
N ILE A 71 -3.25 -15.13 -3.14
CA ILE A 71 -2.46 -14.99 -4.37
C ILE A 71 -3.10 -14.03 -5.37
N GLN A 72 -4.43 -14.05 -5.52
CA GLN A 72 -5.10 -13.18 -6.49
C GLN A 72 -5.02 -11.71 -6.04
N PRO A 73 -4.91 -10.73 -6.95
CA PRO A 73 -4.90 -9.32 -6.58
C PRO A 73 -6.16 -8.89 -5.81
N PRO A 74 -6.04 -7.96 -4.84
CA PRO A 74 -4.82 -7.35 -4.28
C PRO A 74 -4.17 -8.16 -3.13
N GLY A 75 -3.95 -9.45 -3.30
CA GLY A 75 -3.23 -10.30 -2.34
C GLY A 75 -1.71 -10.10 -2.30
N THR A 76 -0.99 -11.11 -1.82
CA THR A 76 0.46 -11.08 -1.56
C THR A 76 1.30 -10.54 -2.73
N PRO A 77 1.08 -10.93 -4.01
CA PRO A 77 1.85 -10.37 -5.11
C PRO A 77 1.68 -8.86 -5.25
N ALA A 78 0.44 -8.36 -5.22
CA ALA A 78 0.15 -6.94 -5.37
C ALA A 78 0.71 -6.10 -4.21
N VAL A 79 0.69 -6.64 -2.98
CA VAL A 79 1.32 -5.98 -1.83
C VAL A 79 2.84 -5.95 -1.97
N GLY A 80 3.46 -7.05 -2.44
CA GLY A 80 4.89 -7.10 -2.72
C GLY A 80 5.33 -6.07 -3.76
N GLU A 81 4.55 -5.93 -4.84
CA GLU A 81 4.76 -4.89 -5.87
C GLU A 81 4.65 -3.48 -5.27
N ALA A 82 3.66 -3.21 -4.41
CA ALA A 82 3.53 -1.92 -3.74
C ALA A 82 4.74 -1.59 -2.84
N PHE A 83 5.38 -2.60 -2.23
CA PHE A 83 6.62 -2.41 -1.47
C PHE A 83 7.82 -2.14 -2.38
N LEU A 84 7.88 -2.75 -3.56
CA LEU A 84 8.90 -2.43 -4.56
C LEU A 84 8.75 -0.99 -5.05
N ASP A 85 7.54 -0.55 -5.38
CA ASP A 85 7.26 0.84 -5.75
C ASP A 85 7.69 1.81 -4.62
N ALA A 86 7.40 1.45 -3.37
CA ALA A 86 7.83 2.23 -2.21
C ALA A 86 9.35 2.25 -2.07
N TYR A 87 10.05 1.14 -2.33
CA TYR A 87 11.51 1.09 -2.32
C TYR A 87 12.09 1.97 -3.43
N GLU A 88 11.58 1.90 -4.65
CA GLU A 88 12.04 2.74 -5.76
C GLU A 88 11.90 4.22 -5.43
N ALA A 89 10.76 4.62 -4.86
CA ALA A 89 10.48 6.00 -4.50
C ALA A 89 11.30 6.53 -3.30
N THR A 90 11.68 5.66 -2.36
CA THR A 90 12.27 6.09 -1.08
C THR A 90 13.73 5.70 -0.88
N GLN A 91 14.19 4.65 -1.56
CA GLN A 91 15.44 3.93 -1.33
C GLN A 91 15.60 3.46 0.13
N ASP A 92 14.49 3.26 0.84
CA ASP A 92 14.51 2.79 2.23
C ASP A 92 14.61 1.26 2.29
N PRO A 93 15.64 0.69 2.95
CA PRO A 93 15.84 -0.75 2.98
C PRO A 93 14.69 -1.53 3.64
N ALA A 94 13.87 -0.90 4.49
CA ALA A 94 12.70 -1.55 5.08
C ALA A 94 11.66 -1.91 3.99
N CYS A 95 11.53 -1.09 2.94
CA CYS A 95 10.64 -1.37 1.82
C CYS A 95 11.14 -2.58 1.00
N ALA A 96 12.43 -2.63 0.70
CA ALA A 96 13.03 -3.77 0.00
C ALA A 96 12.91 -5.08 0.80
N GLN A 97 13.10 -5.02 2.13
CA GLN A 97 12.94 -6.19 2.99
C GLN A 97 11.49 -6.70 3.00
N ALA A 98 10.50 -5.80 3.12
CA ALA A 98 9.09 -6.17 3.09
C ALA A 98 8.69 -6.82 1.75
N ALA A 99 9.23 -6.31 0.62
CA ALA A 99 9.05 -6.91 -0.70
C ALA A 99 9.68 -8.31 -0.80
N LEU A 100 10.90 -8.47 -0.28
CA LEU A 100 11.59 -9.77 -0.25
C LEU A 100 10.79 -10.81 0.55
N ASP A 101 10.26 -10.43 1.70
CA ASP A 101 9.48 -11.34 2.54
C ASP A 101 8.17 -11.78 1.86
N ALA A 102 7.51 -10.88 1.11
CA ALA A 102 6.37 -11.22 0.28
C ALA A 102 6.75 -12.20 -0.84
N ALA A 103 7.88 -11.97 -1.52
CA ALA A 103 8.39 -12.88 -2.55
C ALA A 103 8.70 -14.27 -1.97
N LEU A 104 9.35 -14.34 -0.80
CA LEU A 104 9.64 -15.60 -0.12
C LEU A 104 8.35 -16.33 0.32
N ALA A 105 7.31 -15.60 0.74
CA ALA A 105 6.01 -16.21 1.05
C ALA A 105 5.36 -16.86 -0.18
N LEU A 106 5.44 -16.20 -1.34
CA LEU A 106 4.98 -16.75 -2.61
C LEU A 106 5.77 -17.99 -3.01
N THR A 107 7.11 -17.95 -2.95
CA THR A 107 7.98 -19.07 -3.33
C THR A 107 7.72 -20.30 -2.46
N ARG A 108 7.52 -20.13 -1.14
CA ARG A 108 7.25 -21.25 -0.23
C ARG A 108 5.91 -21.95 -0.50
N THR A 109 4.97 -21.28 -1.15
CA THR A 109 3.62 -21.80 -1.40
C THR A 109 3.40 -22.26 -2.85
N GLN A 110 4.42 -22.10 -3.71
CA GLN A 110 4.34 -22.48 -5.10
C GLN A 110 4.43 -24.01 -5.26
N LEU A 111 3.54 -24.57 -6.09
CA LEU A 111 3.55 -25.98 -6.47
C LEU A 111 4.73 -26.27 -7.41
N HIS A 112 5.15 -27.53 -7.51
CA HIS A 112 6.18 -27.95 -8.47
C HIS A 112 5.84 -27.61 -9.94
N SER A 113 4.56 -27.45 -10.27
CA SER A 113 4.10 -27.01 -11.60
C SER A 113 4.31 -25.52 -11.88
N GLY A 114 4.75 -24.73 -10.89
CA GLY A 114 4.94 -23.28 -10.99
C GLY A 114 3.70 -22.45 -10.64
N GLY A 115 2.55 -23.08 -10.42
CA GLY A 115 1.31 -22.41 -10.00
C GLY A 115 1.08 -22.41 -8.49
N TRP A 116 -0.08 -21.90 -8.09
CA TRP A 116 -0.61 -22.03 -6.73
C TRP A 116 -1.91 -22.80 -6.74
N TYR A 117 -2.24 -23.39 -5.60
CA TYR A 117 -3.50 -24.08 -5.40
C TYR A 117 -4.69 -23.10 -5.53
N TYR A 118 -5.80 -23.62 -6.06
CA TYR A 118 -7.09 -22.94 -6.18
C TYR A 118 -8.15 -23.83 -5.52
N SER A 119 -8.98 -23.28 -4.65
CA SER A 119 -10.06 -24.00 -3.95
C SER A 119 -11.34 -23.21 -3.90
#